data_AF-A0A1Y2B7B6-F1
#
_entry.id   AF-A0A1Y2B7B6-F1
#
_cell.length_a   1.000
_cell.length_b   1.000
_cell.length_c   1.000
_cell.angle_alpha   90.00
_cell.angle_beta   90.00
_cell.angle_gamma   90.00
#
_symmetry.space_group_name_H-M   'P 1'
#
loop_
_entity.id
_entity.type
_entity.pdbx_description
1 polymer ?
#
loop_
_entity_poly.entity_id
_entity_poly.type
_entity_poly.pdbx_seq_one_letter_code
_entity_poly.pdbx_strand_id
1 'polypeptide(L)'
;MFSNASSKGGLIAILIVVGIAILVFLYMHYKQNTLFGYIVGYSISGIVYASLPNIVGLKIHLHHYLYGLLLLPGTRLQSRIALVAQGLLIGLFVQGVIKYGFASPFDTSLQANAIYTQGTVQTQWNMTNSDISKGLIKWTYPYNATTSITDLYTTSLQKTLGLTPLQIANQVPINEYVLSINDIQVYRGKKSYFSLPVSLAAAEMDPLPSAFSNYATSGLVYYIRVAPVSFGNIMDFGDVAVVDFGKGTFTVSRAFSN
;
A
#
# COMPACT_ATOMS: atom_id res chain seq x y z
N MET A 1 5.04 25.27 15.23
CA MET A 1 6.28 24.49 15.40
C MET A 1 6.25 23.82 16.78
N PHE A 2 5.73 22.60 16.89
CA PHE A 2 5.87 21.79 18.11
C PHE A 2 7.02 20.83 17.90
N SER A 3 8.13 21.05 18.60
CA SER A 3 9.34 20.24 18.52
C SER A 3 9.15 18.93 19.31
N ASN A 4 9.53 17.83 18.65
CA ASN A 4 9.42 16.44 19.06
C ASN A 4 10.31 16.06 20.27
N ALA A 5 10.09 16.67 21.45
CA ALA A 5 10.73 16.24 22.69
C ALA A 5 9.88 15.23 23.49
N SER A 6 8.56 15.19 23.26
CA SER A 6 7.64 14.31 24.00
C SER A 6 7.66 12.84 23.54
N SER A 7 8.07 12.55 22.29
CA SER A 7 8.00 11.18 21.75
C SER A 7 9.09 10.23 22.29
N LYS A 8 10.27 10.75 22.64
CA LYS A 8 11.40 9.91 23.08
C LYS A 8 11.22 9.37 24.49
N GLY A 9 10.78 10.22 25.43
CA GLY A 9 10.57 9.83 26.83
C GLY A 9 9.46 8.78 27.00
N GLY A 10 8.34 8.97 26.31
CA GLY A 10 7.24 8.00 26.32
C GLY A 10 7.63 6.65 25.69
N LEU A 11 8.35 6.67 24.57
CA LEU A 11 8.85 5.46 23.93
C LEU A 11 9.82 4.69 24.82
N ILE A 12 10.75 5.38 25.49
CA ILE A 12 11.68 4.76 26.44
C ILE A 12 10.92 4.14 27.62
N ALA A 13 9.95 4.85 28.19
CA ALA A 13 9.15 4.33 29.30
C ALA A 13 8.39 3.05 28.92
N ILE A 14 7.76 3.03 27.73
CA ILE A 14 7.06 1.85 27.21
C ILE A 14 8.04 0.68 27.02
N LEU A 15 9.21 0.91 26.44
CA LEU A 15 10.22 -0.13 26.23
C LEU A 15 10.69 -0.74 27.56
N ILE A 16 10.89 0.09 28.59
CA ILE A 16 11.28 -0.39 29.93
C ILE A 16 10.18 -1.25 30.55
N VAL A 17 8.92 -0.77 30.53
CA VAL A 17 7.79 -1.51 31.10
C VAL A 17 7.58 -2.84 30.40
N VAL A 18 7.62 -2.84 29.06
CA VAL A 18 7.50 -4.06 28.25
C VAL A 18 8.68 -5.00 28.52
N GLY A 19 9.91 -4.48 28.62
CA GLY A 19 11.10 -5.27 28.93
C GLY A 19 11.01 -5.96 30.29
N ILE A 20 10.58 -5.24 31.34
CA ILE A 20 10.36 -5.81 32.67
C ILE A 20 9.26 -6.89 32.62
N ALA A 21 8.15 -6.63 31.92
CA ALA A 21 7.07 -7.61 31.77
C ALA A 21 7.60 -8.90 31.12
N ILE A 22 8.35 -8.80 30.01
CA ILE A 22 8.96 -9.95 29.33
C ILE A 22 9.85 -10.74 30.30
N LEU A 23 10.71 -10.08 31.08
CA LEU A 23 11.58 -10.76 32.05
C LEU A 23 10.78 -11.51 33.14
N VAL A 24 9.71 -10.90 33.65
CA VAL A 24 8.81 -11.53 34.63
C VAL A 24 8.16 -12.78 34.02
N PHE A 25 7.60 -12.67 32.81
CA PHE A 25 6.97 -13.81 32.14
C PHE A 25 7.97 -14.91 31.79
N LEU A 26 9.19 -14.58 31.36
CA LEU A 26 10.27 -15.55 31.12
C LEU A 26 10.62 -16.31 32.41
N TYR A 27 10.78 -15.61 33.53
CA TYR A 27 11.07 -16.23 34.82
C TYR A 27 9.94 -17.17 35.28
N MET A 28 8.68 -16.76 35.08
CA MET A 28 7.54 -17.61 35.43
C MET A 28 7.45 -18.87 34.55
N HIS A 29 7.74 -18.76 33.25
CA HIS A 29 7.79 -19.92 32.34
C HIS A 29 8.97 -20.83 32.64
N TYR A 30 10.11 -20.27 33.06
CA TYR A 30 11.26 -21.03 33.54
C TYR A 30 10.87 -21.87 34.76
N LYS A 31 10.21 -21.26 35.76
CA LYS A 31 9.72 -21.99 36.94
C LYS A 31 8.74 -23.12 36.64
N GLN A 32 7.97 -23.01 35.56
CA GLN A 32 7.01 -24.01 35.14
C GLN A 32 7.57 -25.02 34.13
N ASN A 33 8.86 -24.96 33.79
CA ASN A 33 9.52 -25.77 32.76
C ASN A 33 8.84 -25.71 31.38
N THR A 34 8.06 -24.65 31.11
CA THR A 34 7.37 -24.44 29.83
C THR A 34 8.17 -23.54 28.88
N LEU A 35 9.22 -22.89 29.38
CA LEU A 35 10.01 -21.88 28.66
C LEU A 35 10.49 -22.34 27.27
N PHE A 36 11.05 -23.56 27.18
CA PHE A 36 11.61 -24.07 25.93
C PHE A 36 10.54 -24.17 24.82
N GLY A 37 9.36 -24.69 25.15
CA GLY A 37 8.26 -24.81 24.19
C GLY A 37 7.79 -23.46 23.65
N TYR A 38 7.76 -22.43 24.49
CA TYR A 38 7.41 -21.08 24.04
C TYR A 38 8.51 -20.45 23.20
N ILE A 39 9.78 -20.58 23.57
CA ILE A 39 10.89 -20.07 22.74
C ILE A 39 10.84 -20.71 21.36
N VAL A 40 10.65 -22.03 21.29
CA VAL A 40 10.54 -22.75 20.01
C VAL A 40 9.31 -22.28 19.22
N GLY A 41 8.13 -22.21 19.84
CA GLY A 41 6.90 -21.78 19.18
C GLY A 41 6.97 -20.35 18.64
N TYR A 42 7.51 -19.40 19.43
CA TYR A 42 7.71 -18.02 19.00
C TYR A 42 8.79 -17.90 17.93
N SER A 43 9.87 -18.67 18.03
CA SER A 43 10.93 -18.69 17.01
C SER A 43 10.39 -19.20 15.67
N ILE A 44 9.63 -20.31 15.67
CA ILE A 44 9.00 -20.86 14.47
C ILE A 44 8.00 -19.85 13.89
N SER A 45 7.14 -19.26 14.71
CA SER A 45 6.16 -18.27 14.26
C SER A 45 6.84 -17.04 13.64
N GLY A 46 7.92 -16.57 14.26
CA GLY A 46 8.72 -15.46 13.75
C GLY A 46 9.43 -15.80 12.43
N ILE A 47 10.00 -17.01 12.30
CA ILE A 47 10.61 -17.48 11.05
C ILE A 47 9.57 -17.57 9.95
N VAL A 48 8.44 -18.24 10.19
CA VAL A 48 7.36 -18.37 9.20
C VAL A 48 6.88 -17.00 8.74
N TYR A 49 6.62 -16.10 9.68
CA TYR A 49 6.16 -14.74 9.38
C TYR A 49 7.20 -13.89 8.63
N ALA A 50 8.49 -14.06 8.92
CA ALA A 50 9.56 -13.36 8.22
C ALA A 50 9.88 -13.98 6.84
N SER A 51 9.71 -15.30 6.68
CA SER A 51 10.02 -16.00 5.44
C SER A 51 8.91 -15.87 4.39
N LEU A 52 7.64 -15.90 4.79
CA LEU A 52 6.49 -15.81 3.86
C LEU A 52 6.56 -14.60 2.91
N PRO A 53 6.84 -13.37 3.38
CA PRO A 53 6.86 -12.18 2.53
C PRO A 53 8.06 -12.17 1.60
N ASN A 54 9.20 -12.70 2.04
CA ASN A 54 10.40 -12.80 1.20
C ASN A 54 10.20 -13.75 0.02
N ILE A 55 9.38 -14.78 0.15
CA ILE A 55 9.05 -15.71 -0.93
C ILE A 55 8.13 -15.06 -1.97
N VAL A 56 7.17 -14.24 -1.52
CA VAL A 56 6.15 -13.63 -2.40
C VAL A 56 6.54 -12.21 -2.84
N GLY A 57 7.61 -11.64 -2.29
CA GLY A 57 8.08 -10.28 -2.59
C GLY A 57 7.25 -9.16 -1.92
N LEU A 58 6.62 -9.45 -0.78
CA LEU A 58 5.85 -8.46 -0.01
C LEU A 58 6.72 -7.81 1.07
N LYS A 59 6.37 -6.57 1.42
CA LYS A 59 6.98 -5.87 2.56
C LYS A 59 6.18 -6.16 3.83
N ILE A 60 6.91 -6.24 4.93
CA ILE A 60 6.34 -6.52 6.24
C ILE A 60 5.88 -5.19 6.88
N HIS A 61 4.59 -5.10 7.20
CA HIS A 61 4.02 -3.97 7.94
C HIS A 61 3.19 -4.50 9.11
N LEU A 62 3.85 -4.68 10.26
CA LEU A 62 3.14 -5.09 11.46
C LEU A 62 2.39 -3.91 12.06
N HIS A 63 1.07 -4.02 12.01
CA HIS A 63 0.21 -3.22 12.85
C HIS A 63 0.33 -3.70 14.30
N HIS A 64 0.32 -2.77 15.25
CA HIS A 64 0.59 -3.10 16.65
C HIS A 64 -0.46 -4.02 17.30
N TYR A 65 -1.67 -4.09 16.75
CA TYR A 65 -2.68 -5.04 17.22
C TYR A 65 -2.24 -6.50 17.05
N LEU A 66 -1.39 -6.79 16.06
CA LEU A 66 -0.89 -8.13 15.80
C LEU A 66 0.07 -8.60 16.90
N TYR A 67 0.84 -7.68 17.50
CA TYR A 67 1.65 -7.98 18.69
C TYR A 67 0.77 -8.37 19.88
N GLY A 68 -0.39 -7.71 20.03
CA GLY A 68 -1.38 -8.05 21.06
C GLY A 68 -1.82 -9.50 20.96
N LEU A 69 -2.17 -9.95 19.75
CA LEU A 69 -2.59 -11.34 19.50
C LEU A 69 -1.44 -12.33 19.64
N LEU A 70 -0.24 -11.98 19.13
CA LEU A 70 0.93 -12.85 19.15
C LEU A 70 1.41 -13.11 20.58
N LEU A 71 1.42 -12.09 21.45
CA LEU A 71 1.93 -12.20 22.82
C LEU A 71 0.91 -12.82 23.80
N LEU A 72 -0.37 -12.87 23.43
CA LEU A 72 -1.46 -13.33 24.30
C LEU A 72 -1.27 -14.77 24.80
N PRO A 73 -0.88 -15.77 23.98
CA PRO A 73 -0.56 -17.13 24.45
C PRO A 73 0.59 -17.15 25.47
N GLY A 74 1.54 -16.22 25.37
CA GLY A 74 2.68 -16.09 26.29
C GLY A 74 2.29 -15.58 27.68
N THR A 75 1.05 -15.13 27.86
CA THR A 75 0.52 -14.69 29.16
C THR A 75 -0.47 -15.70 29.75
N ARG A 76 -0.54 -16.95 29.25
CA ARG A 76 -1.50 -17.99 29.69
C ARG A 76 -1.39 -18.40 31.17
N LEU A 77 -0.34 -17.98 31.86
CA LEU A 77 -0.10 -18.33 33.27
C LEU A 77 -1.27 -17.92 34.17
N GLN A 78 -1.61 -18.76 35.14
CA GLN A 78 -2.67 -18.47 36.11
C GLN A 78 -2.14 -17.57 37.25
N SER A 79 -1.74 -16.35 36.92
CA SER A 79 -1.31 -15.33 37.90
C SER A 79 -2.10 -14.03 37.74
N ARG A 80 -2.21 -13.25 38.82
CA ARG A 80 -2.92 -11.96 38.78
C ARG A 80 -2.29 -10.98 37.79
N ILE A 81 -0.95 -10.99 37.72
CA ILE A 81 -0.18 -10.18 36.78
C ILE A 81 -0.47 -10.61 35.33
N ALA A 82 -0.61 -11.91 35.09
CA ALA A 82 -0.97 -12.44 33.78
C ALA A 82 -2.36 -12.01 33.33
N LEU A 83 -3.36 -11.97 34.22
CA LEU A 83 -4.71 -11.48 33.90
C LEU A 83 -4.71 -9.99 33.50
N VAL A 84 -3.93 -9.17 34.20
CA VAL A 84 -3.77 -7.74 33.85
C VAL A 84 -3.10 -7.60 32.48
N ALA A 85 -2.05 -8.38 32.22
CA ALA A 85 -1.36 -8.37 30.93
C ALA A 85 -2.28 -8.84 29.79
N GLN A 86 -3.08 -9.90 30.00
CA GLN A 86 -4.08 -10.36 29.03
C GLN A 86 -5.09 -9.26 28.70
N GLY A 87 -5.62 -8.57 29.72
CA GLY A 87 -6.55 -7.45 29.52
C GLY A 87 -5.92 -6.31 28.71
N LEU A 88 -4.65 -5.95 28.98
CA LEU A 88 -3.93 -4.93 28.24
C LEU A 88 -3.67 -5.35 26.78
N LEU A 89 -3.27 -6.60 26.55
CA LEU A 89 -3.03 -7.14 25.19
C LEU A 89 -4.33 -7.21 24.36
N ILE A 90 -5.44 -7.59 24.98
CA ILE A 90 -6.77 -7.56 24.34
C ILE A 90 -7.16 -6.10 24.04
N GLY A 91 -6.93 -5.17 24.96
CA GLY A 91 -7.18 -3.74 24.75
C GLY A 91 -6.37 -3.19 23.57
N LEU A 92 -5.08 -3.52 23.48
CA LEU A 92 -4.20 -3.15 22.35
C LEU A 92 -4.72 -3.72 21.03
N PHE A 93 -5.19 -4.97 21.05
CA PHE A 93 -5.78 -5.62 19.88
C PHE A 93 -7.04 -4.88 19.41
N VAL A 94 -8.01 -4.67 20.31
CA VAL A 94 -9.28 -4.00 20.00
C VAL A 94 -9.04 -2.56 19.52
N GLN A 95 -8.17 -1.80 20.20
CA GLN A 95 -7.84 -0.43 19.82
C GLN A 95 -7.27 -0.37 18.39
N GLY A 96 -6.34 -1.26 18.04
CA GLY A 96 -5.76 -1.25 16.71
C GLY A 96 -6.73 -1.73 15.63
N VAL A 97 -7.58 -2.73 15.91
CA VAL A 97 -8.63 -3.16 14.97
C VAL A 97 -9.66 -2.06 14.74
N ILE A 98 -10.06 -1.31 15.77
CA ILE A 98 -10.99 -0.17 15.59
C ILE A 98 -10.36 0.93 14.73
N LYS A 99 -9.06 1.21 14.91
CA LYS A 99 -8.39 2.30 14.19
C LYS A 99 -8.01 1.95 12.76
N TYR A 100 -7.57 0.71 12.51
CA TYR A 100 -6.99 0.30 11.23
C TYR A 100 -7.82 -0.79 10.52
N GLY A 101 -8.86 -1.33 11.15
CA GLY A 101 -9.55 -2.53 10.66
C GLY A 101 -8.66 -3.76 10.68
N PHE A 102 -9.13 -4.84 10.04
CA PHE A 102 -8.31 -6.01 9.72
C PHE A 102 -7.43 -5.72 8.49
N ALA A 103 -6.51 -4.77 8.63
CA ALA A 103 -5.54 -4.45 7.58
C ALA A 103 -4.55 -5.61 7.38
N SER A 104 -4.12 -5.83 6.14
CA SER A 104 -3.14 -6.88 5.84
C SER A 104 -1.83 -6.67 6.62
N PRO A 105 -1.23 -7.72 7.20
CA PRO A 105 0.11 -7.68 7.78
C PRO A 105 1.24 -7.51 6.74
N PHE A 106 0.90 -7.72 5.47
CA PHE A 106 1.83 -7.68 4.35
C PHE A 106 1.35 -6.67 3.31
N ASP A 107 2.24 -5.75 2.97
CA ASP A 107 2.00 -4.74 1.94
C ASP A 107 2.68 -5.14 0.64
N THR A 108 2.05 -4.85 -0.49
CA THR A 108 2.73 -4.98 -1.78
C THR A 108 3.86 -3.96 -1.87
N SER A 109 4.88 -4.23 -2.68
CA SER A 109 6.00 -3.31 -2.90
C SER A 109 5.54 -1.90 -3.30
N LEU A 110 4.44 -1.83 -4.06
CA LEU A 110 3.77 -0.61 -4.47
C LEU A 110 3.12 0.13 -3.30
N GLN A 111 2.30 -0.56 -2.49
CA GLN A 111 1.61 0.03 -1.34
C GLN A 111 2.62 0.50 -0.27
N ALA A 112 3.68 -0.26 -0.04
CA ALA A 112 4.70 0.09 0.94
C ALA A 112 5.59 1.28 0.53
N ASN A 113 5.56 1.69 -0.75
CA ASN A 113 6.25 2.87 -1.25
C ASN A 113 5.28 4.07 -1.41
N ALA A 114 3.98 3.84 -1.27
CA ALA A 114 2.97 4.88 -1.34
C ALA A 114 2.83 5.59 0.00
N ILE A 115 2.86 6.92 -0.03
CA ILE A 115 2.52 7.75 1.11
C ILE A 115 1.03 8.02 1.04
N TYR A 116 0.27 7.42 1.97
CA TYR A 116 -1.14 7.74 2.15
C TYR A 116 -1.28 9.12 2.76
N THR A 117 -1.49 10.13 1.92
CA THR A 117 -1.75 11.50 2.33
C THR A 117 -3.22 11.79 2.06
N GLN A 118 -4.07 11.44 3.05
CA GLN A 118 -5.51 11.68 2.98
C GLN A 118 -5.79 13.11 2.50
N GLY A 119 -6.57 13.23 1.42
CA GLY A 119 -6.94 14.51 0.83
C GLY A 119 -6.03 15.00 -0.30
N THR A 120 -5.10 14.17 -0.78
CA THR A 120 -4.33 14.48 -2.00
C THR A 120 -5.20 14.37 -3.23
N VAL A 121 -4.96 15.25 -4.21
CA VAL A 121 -5.66 15.21 -5.49
C VAL A 121 -5.35 13.90 -6.23
N GLN A 122 -6.38 13.09 -6.44
CA GLN A 122 -6.30 11.82 -7.13
C GLN A 122 -6.44 12.00 -8.64
N THR A 123 -5.80 11.11 -9.40
CA THR A 123 -5.99 11.02 -10.85
C THR A 123 -7.38 10.48 -11.18
N GLN A 124 -7.96 10.95 -12.27
CA GLN A 124 -9.27 10.54 -12.77
C GLN A 124 -9.12 9.71 -14.05
N TRP A 125 -10.03 8.76 -14.25
CA TRP A 125 -10.07 7.94 -15.45
C TRP A 125 -10.65 8.74 -16.62
N ASN A 126 -9.97 8.70 -17.77
CA ASN A 126 -10.43 9.32 -19.02
C ASN A 126 -10.43 8.28 -20.15
N MET A 127 -11.12 7.16 -19.90
CA MET A 127 -11.17 6.00 -20.78
C MET A 127 -12.54 5.88 -21.43
N THR A 128 -12.58 5.35 -22.65
CA THR A 128 -13.81 4.91 -23.32
C THR A 128 -13.77 3.41 -23.58
N ASN A 129 -14.92 2.76 -23.76
CA ASN A 129 -14.99 1.33 -24.11
C ASN A 129 -14.19 1.00 -25.39
N SER A 130 -14.08 1.97 -26.32
CA SER A 130 -13.28 1.83 -27.54
C SER A 130 -11.77 1.83 -27.29
N ASP A 131 -11.31 2.53 -26.25
CA ASP A 131 -9.90 2.54 -25.83
C ASP A 131 -9.55 1.21 -25.15
N ILE A 132 -10.42 0.71 -24.27
CA ILE A 132 -10.22 -0.58 -23.57
C ILE A 132 -10.16 -1.75 -24.55
N SER A 133 -11.02 -1.75 -25.56
CA SER A 133 -11.01 -2.77 -26.63
C SER A 133 -9.70 -2.80 -27.42
N LYS A 134 -8.94 -1.70 -27.41
CA LYS A 134 -7.61 -1.57 -28.03
C LYS A 134 -6.46 -1.73 -27.01
N GLY A 135 -6.76 -2.13 -25.78
CA GLY A 135 -5.77 -2.25 -24.70
C GLY A 135 -5.21 -0.91 -24.22
N LEU A 136 -5.89 0.21 -24.49
CA LEU A 136 -5.42 1.56 -24.16
C LEU A 136 -6.06 2.06 -22.86
N ILE A 137 -5.23 2.36 -21.88
CA ILE A 137 -5.60 2.86 -20.56
C ILE A 137 -5.18 4.33 -20.49
N LYS A 138 -6.09 5.22 -20.09
CA LYS A 138 -5.89 6.67 -20.05
C LYS A 138 -6.38 7.27 -18.75
N TRP A 139 -5.60 8.17 -18.18
CA TRP A 139 -5.96 8.92 -16.98
C TRP A 139 -5.63 10.40 -17.16
N THR A 140 -6.14 11.23 -16.27
CA THR A 140 -5.86 12.67 -16.22
C THR A 140 -5.66 13.10 -14.78
N TYR A 141 -4.88 14.16 -14.59
CA TYR A 141 -4.70 14.77 -13.26
C TYR A 141 -5.45 16.10 -13.20
N PRO A 142 -6.45 16.26 -12.33
CA PRO A 142 -7.16 17.53 -12.20
C PRO A 142 -6.25 18.54 -11.49
N TYR A 143 -5.71 19.51 -12.24
CA TYR A 143 -4.87 20.56 -11.65
C TYR A 143 -5.71 21.58 -10.89
N ASN A 144 -6.81 22.02 -11.51
CA ASN A 144 -7.82 22.90 -10.95
C ASN A 144 -9.22 22.39 -11.34
N ALA A 145 -10.28 23.03 -10.84
CA ALA A 145 -11.66 22.67 -11.14
C ALA A 145 -12.00 22.64 -12.65
N THR A 146 -11.26 23.39 -13.48
CA THR A 146 -11.54 23.54 -14.92
C THR A 146 -10.46 22.93 -15.81
N THR A 147 -9.26 22.64 -15.28
CA THR A 147 -8.12 22.20 -16.10
C THR A 147 -7.56 20.88 -15.60
N SER A 148 -7.52 19.91 -16.51
CA SER A 148 -6.90 18.60 -16.28
C SER A 148 -5.64 18.45 -17.12
N ILE A 149 -4.58 17.95 -16.50
CA ILE A 149 -3.29 17.68 -17.14
C ILE A 149 -3.37 16.31 -17.80
N THR A 150 -3.09 16.27 -19.10
CA THR A 150 -3.07 15.06 -19.91
C THR A 150 -1.66 14.52 -20.16
N ASP A 151 -0.58 15.20 -19.79
CA ASP A 151 0.80 14.67 -19.85
C ASP A 151 1.74 15.58 -19.05
N LEU A 152 2.81 15.01 -18.49
CA LEU A 152 3.77 15.74 -17.64
C LEU A 152 5.03 16.21 -18.38
N TYR A 153 5.01 16.16 -19.72
CA TYR A 153 6.08 16.76 -20.52
C TYR A 153 5.96 18.28 -20.50
N THR A 154 7.10 18.97 -20.35
CA THR A 154 7.16 20.42 -20.24
C THR A 154 6.41 21.12 -21.37
N THR A 155 6.57 20.66 -22.61
CA THR A 155 5.88 21.24 -23.79
C THR A 155 4.36 21.11 -23.72
N SER A 156 3.86 19.95 -23.28
CA SER A 156 2.42 19.71 -23.10
C SER A 156 1.84 20.52 -21.95
N LEU A 157 2.60 20.65 -20.86
CA LEU A 157 2.23 21.46 -19.70
C LEU A 157 2.19 22.96 -20.04
N GLN A 158 3.16 23.47 -20.81
CA GLN A 158 3.15 24.85 -21.29
C GLN A 158 1.92 25.15 -22.14
N LYS A 159 1.54 24.23 -23.04
CA LYS A 159 0.34 24.39 -23.88
C LYS A 159 -0.96 24.35 -23.08
N THR A 160 -1.02 23.52 -22.04
CA THR A 160 -2.23 23.29 -21.25
C THR A 160 -2.43 24.35 -20.16
N LEU A 161 -1.34 24.79 -19.51
CA LEU A 161 -1.38 25.73 -18.38
C LEU A 161 -0.98 27.16 -18.76
N GLY A 162 -0.37 27.37 -19.93
CA GLY A 162 0.11 28.69 -20.37
C GLY A 162 1.29 29.23 -19.54
N LEU A 163 1.96 28.37 -18.76
CA LEU A 163 3.00 28.74 -17.80
C LEU A 163 4.41 28.64 -18.39
N THR A 164 5.37 29.39 -17.84
CA THR A 164 6.80 29.24 -18.17
C THR A 164 7.41 28.01 -17.49
N PRO A 165 8.55 27.45 -17.98
CA PRO A 165 9.17 26.25 -17.40
C PRO A 165 9.53 26.37 -15.91
N LEU A 166 9.95 27.56 -15.47
CA LEU A 166 10.24 27.86 -14.06
C LEU A 166 8.97 27.88 -13.20
N GLN A 167 7.85 28.39 -13.73
CA GLN A 167 6.57 28.37 -13.03
C GLN A 167 6.02 26.95 -12.93
N ILE A 168 6.15 26.14 -13.99
CA ILE A 168 5.73 24.73 -13.98
C ILE A 168 6.45 23.94 -12.88
N ALA A 169 7.77 24.11 -12.75
CA ALA A 169 8.55 23.42 -11.73
C ALA A 169 8.14 23.76 -10.28
N ASN A 170 7.61 24.97 -10.07
CA ASN A 170 7.20 25.44 -8.75
C ASN A 170 5.70 25.23 -8.46
N GLN A 171 4.86 25.16 -9.51
CA GLN A 171 3.40 25.16 -9.36
C GLN A 171 2.75 23.79 -9.64
N VAL A 172 3.42 22.88 -10.37
CA VAL A 172 2.90 21.53 -10.60
C VAL A 172 3.49 20.61 -9.54
N PRO A 173 2.68 20.05 -8.62
CA PRO A 173 3.19 19.28 -7.49
C PRO A 173 3.64 17.86 -7.89
N ILE A 174 3.44 17.46 -9.14
CA ILE A 174 3.63 16.08 -9.61
C ILE A 174 4.67 16.01 -10.74
N ASN A 175 5.44 14.93 -10.78
CA ASN A 175 6.50 14.74 -11.78
C ASN A 175 6.32 13.49 -12.66
N GLU A 176 5.66 12.45 -12.14
CA GLU A 176 5.41 11.18 -12.81
C GLU A 176 4.06 10.59 -12.40
N TYR A 177 3.63 9.56 -13.12
CA TYR A 177 2.53 8.67 -12.78
C TYR A 177 3.03 7.26 -12.59
N VAL A 178 2.35 6.52 -11.73
CA VAL A 178 2.52 5.08 -11.54
C VAL A 178 1.19 4.39 -11.80
N LEU A 179 1.22 3.38 -12.67
CA LEU A 179 0.08 2.51 -12.96
C LEU A 179 0.35 1.15 -12.34
N SER A 180 -0.66 0.63 -11.64
CA SER A 180 -0.68 -0.76 -11.19
C SER A 180 -1.84 -1.52 -11.79
N ILE A 181 -1.58 -2.78 -12.12
CA ILE A 181 -2.58 -3.76 -12.54
C ILE A 181 -2.48 -4.93 -11.57
N ASN A 182 -3.60 -5.27 -10.92
CA ASN A 182 -3.68 -6.27 -9.85
C ASN A 182 -2.59 -6.07 -8.79
N ASP A 183 -2.38 -4.82 -8.37
CA ASP A 183 -1.38 -4.40 -7.39
C ASP A 183 0.09 -4.64 -7.77
N ILE A 184 0.35 -5.00 -9.03
CA ILE A 184 1.69 -5.05 -9.61
C ILE A 184 1.94 -3.74 -10.35
N GLN A 185 3.08 -3.11 -10.09
CA GLN A 185 3.51 -1.92 -10.84
C GLN A 185 3.86 -2.31 -12.27
N VAL A 186 3.14 -1.75 -13.25
CA VAL A 186 3.37 -2.04 -14.68
C VAL A 186 4.00 -0.86 -15.40
N TYR A 187 3.67 0.37 -14.98
CA TYR A 187 4.21 1.58 -15.61
C TYR A 187 4.62 2.62 -14.59
N ARG A 188 5.71 3.34 -14.90
CA ARG A 188 6.15 4.55 -14.21
C ARG A 188 6.72 5.53 -15.24
N GLY A 189 6.14 6.73 -15.32
CA GLY A 189 6.62 7.74 -16.26
C GLY A 189 5.72 8.96 -16.37
N LYS A 190 5.99 9.80 -17.36
CA LYS A 190 5.34 11.11 -17.54
C LYS A 190 4.08 11.09 -18.41
N LYS A 191 3.86 9.99 -19.15
CA LYS A 191 2.68 9.85 -20.02
C LYS A 191 1.46 9.56 -19.15
N SER A 192 0.31 10.09 -19.55
CA SER A 192 -0.97 9.81 -18.88
C SER A 192 -1.73 8.62 -19.47
N TYR A 193 -1.08 7.85 -20.34
CA TYR A 193 -1.65 6.69 -20.98
C TYR A 193 -0.67 5.54 -21.01
N PHE A 194 -1.22 4.33 -21.04
CA PHE A 194 -0.48 3.08 -21.17
C PHE A 194 -1.21 2.16 -22.14
N SER A 195 -0.47 1.56 -23.08
CA SER A 195 -1.03 0.69 -24.11
C SER A 195 -0.52 -0.74 -23.94
N LEU A 196 -1.45 -1.69 -23.81
CA LEU A 196 -1.17 -3.13 -23.81
C LEU A 196 -1.07 -3.65 -25.26
N PRO A 197 -0.14 -4.57 -25.58
CA PRO A 197 -0.01 -5.18 -26.89
C PRO A 197 -1.14 -6.13 -27.22
N VAL A 198 -2.09 -5.69 -28.06
CA VAL A 198 -3.25 -6.49 -28.49
C VAL A 198 -2.85 -7.56 -29.53
N SER A 199 -1.68 -7.43 -30.15
CA SER A 199 -1.09 -8.47 -31.02
C SER A 199 0.40 -8.19 -31.25
N LEU A 200 1.13 -9.19 -31.76
CA LEU A 200 2.60 -9.25 -31.96
C LEU A 200 3.20 -8.14 -32.88
N ALA A 201 2.41 -7.18 -33.32
CA ALA A 201 2.83 -6.10 -34.21
C ALA A 201 2.57 -4.74 -33.55
N ALA A 202 3.45 -4.32 -32.64
CA ALA A 202 3.44 -2.95 -32.16
C ALA A 202 4.84 -2.53 -31.71
N ALA A 203 5.53 -1.79 -32.57
CA ALA A 203 6.87 -1.25 -32.35
C ALA A 203 6.90 -0.08 -31.34
N GLU A 204 5.76 0.31 -30.75
CA GLU A 204 5.63 1.45 -29.84
C GLU A 204 5.04 1.08 -28.47
N MET A 205 5.11 -0.20 -28.07
CA MET A 205 4.50 -0.68 -26.83
C MET A 205 5.52 -1.00 -25.75
N ASP A 206 5.20 -0.57 -24.53
CA ASP A 206 6.02 -0.83 -23.35
C ASP A 206 5.98 -2.33 -23.02
N PRO A 207 7.12 -2.94 -22.65
CA PRO A 207 7.21 -4.37 -22.41
C PRO A 207 6.33 -4.80 -21.23
N LEU A 208 5.44 -5.78 -21.45
CA LEU A 208 4.60 -6.36 -20.40
C LEU A 208 5.32 -7.46 -19.62
N PRO A 209 5.01 -7.59 -18.31
CA PRO A 209 5.25 -8.84 -17.59
C PRO A 209 4.52 -10.00 -18.27
N SER A 210 5.16 -11.17 -18.38
CA SER A 210 4.65 -12.36 -19.07
C SER A 210 3.25 -12.82 -18.63
N ALA A 211 2.86 -12.50 -17.39
CA ALA A 211 1.54 -12.76 -16.81
C ALA A 211 0.37 -12.05 -17.54
N PHE A 212 0.65 -11.01 -18.31
CA PHE A 212 -0.35 -10.22 -19.04
C PHE A 212 -0.35 -10.49 -20.54
N SER A 213 0.30 -11.55 -21.02
CA SER A 213 0.41 -11.85 -22.46
C SER A 213 -0.93 -12.21 -23.15
N ASN A 214 -1.92 -12.72 -22.41
CA ASN A 214 -3.22 -13.18 -22.94
C ASN A 214 -4.42 -12.37 -22.43
N TYR A 215 -4.21 -11.11 -22.07
CA TYR A 215 -5.23 -10.29 -21.38
C TYR A 215 -6.54 -10.09 -22.17
N ALA A 216 -6.51 -10.13 -23.50
CA ALA A 216 -7.70 -9.98 -24.34
C ALA A 216 -8.50 -11.28 -24.51
N THR A 217 -7.88 -12.45 -24.32
CA THR A 217 -8.51 -13.77 -24.57
C THR A 217 -8.80 -14.55 -23.30
N SER A 218 -8.29 -14.09 -22.15
CA SER A 218 -8.40 -14.80 -20.87
C SER A 218 -9.79 -14.71 -20.22
N GLY A 219 -10.61 -13.72 -20.61
CA GLY A 219 -11.88 -13.42 -19.93
C GLY A 219 -11.71 -13.03 -18.47
N LEU A 220 -10.48 -12.70 -18.06
CA LEU A 220 -10.16 -12.29 -16.70
C LEU A 220 -10.46 -10.81 -16.50
N VAL A 221 -10.86 -10.49 -15.28
CA VAL A 221 -11.08 -9.13 -14.83
C VAL A 221 -9.81 -8.60 -14.19
N TYR A 222 -9.42 -7.37 -14.54
CA TYR A 222 -8.22 -6.71 -14.05
C TYR A 222 -8.58 -5.50 -13.20
N TYR A 223 -7.90 -5.35 -12.07
CA TYR A 223 -8.04 -4.22 -11.17
C TYR A 223 -6.91 -3.24 -11.42
N ILE A 224 -7.24 -2.05 -11.87
CA ILE A 224 -6.27 -1.06 -12.29
C ILE A 224 -6.36 0.16 -11.39
N ARG A 225 -5.21 0.67 -10.96
CA ARG A 225 -5.10 1.90 -10.17
C ARG A 225 -3.98 2.77 -10.70
N VAL A 226 -4.16 4.09 -10.58
CA VAL A 226 -3.12 5.07 -10.91
C VAL A 226 -2.88 5.95 -9.71
N ALA A 227 -1.61 6.22 -9.43
CA ALA A 227 -1.18 7.20 -8.45
C ALA A 227 -0.27 8.24 -9.12
N PRO A 228 -0.44 9.53 -8.81
CA PRO A 228 0.56 10.53 -9.15
C PRO A 228 1.78 10.40 -8.22
N VAL A 229 2.95 10.80 -8.72
CA VAL A 229 4.21 10.81 -7.98
C VAL A 229 4.66 12.25 -7.79
N SER A 230 5.07 12.58 -6.56
CA SER A 230 5.65 13.87 -6.22
C SER A 230 7.05 13.67 -5.66
N PHE A 231 8.06 14.24 -6.33
CA PHE A 231 9.47 14.18 -5.92
C PHE A 231 9.96 12.75 -5.56
N GLY A 232 9.49 11.75 -6.31
CA GLY A 232 9.88 10.34 -6.13
C GLY A 232 9.02 9.55 -5.16
N ASN A 233 8.15 10.21 -4.39
CA ASN A 233 7.17 9.56 -3.51
C ASN A 233 5.86 9.30 -4.25
N ILE A 234 5.35 8.07 -4.20
CA ILE A 234 4.05 7.72 -4.74
C ILE A 234 2.99 8.30 -3.81
N MET A 235 2.04 9.06 -4.35
CA MET A 235 0.93 9.63 -3.59
C MET A 235 -0.28 8.68 -3.59
N ASP A 236 -1.44 9.15 -3.12
CA ASP A 236 -2.68 8.36 -3.06
C ASP A 236 -3.09 7.84 -4.44
N PHE A 237 -3.39 6.54 -4.48
CA PHE A 237 -4.05 5.92 -5.62
C PHE A 237 -5.45 6.50 -5.79
N GLY A 238 -5.82 6.79 -7.03
CA GLY A 238 -7.19 7.15 -7.39
C GLY A 238 -8.15 5.96 -7.34
N ASP A 239 -9.37 6.22 -7.82
CA ASP A 239 -10.43 5.21 -7.90
C ASP A 239 -10.00 3.95 -8.66
N VAL A 240 -10.52 2.80 -8.25
CA VAL A 240 -10.19 1.51 -8.86
C VAL A 240 -11.00 1.36 -10.14
N ALA A 241 -10.34 1.15 -11.28
CA ALA A 241 -11.01 0.71 -12.50
C ALA A 241 -10.96 -0.82 -12.60
N VAL A 242 -12.14 -1.43 -12.68
CA VAL A 242 -12.32 -2.85 -12.95
C VAL A 242 -12.52 -3.01 -14.45
N VAL A 243 -11.58 -3.67 -15.13
CA VAL A 243 -11.51 -3.73 -16.59
C VAL A 243 -11.57 -5.18 -17.08
N ASP A 244 -12.44 -5.43 -18.05
CA ASP A 244 -12.46 -6.66 -18.84
C ASP A 244 -12.05 -6.31 -20.27
N PHE A 245 -10.78 -6.60 -20.60
CA PHE A 245 -10.22 -6.28 -21.92
C PHE A 245 -10.79 -7.17 -23.04
N GLY A 246 -11.27 -8.37 -22.71
CA GLY A 246 -11.88 -9.26 -23.69
C GLY A 246 -13.26 -8.78 -24.13
N LYS A 247 -14.01 -8.13 -23.23
CA LYS A 247 -15.31 -7.51 -23.55
C LYS A 247 -15.23 -6.03 -23.89
N GLY A 248 -14.09 -5.38 -23.67
CA GLY A 248 -13.94 -3.94 -23.91
C GLY A 248 -14.72 -3.07 -22.91
N THR A 249 -15.06 -3.61 -21.75
CA THR A 249 -15.89 -2.94 -20.74
C THR A 249 -15.08 -2.58 -19.51
N PHE A 250 -15.38 -1.45 -18.89
CA PHE A 250 -14.83 -1.08 -17.61
C PHE A 250 -15.88 -0.49 -16.68
N THR A 251 -15.67 -0.66 -15.38
CA THR A 251 -16.47 -0.02 -14.32
C THR A 251 -15.52 0.60 -13.31
N VAL A 252 -15.78 1.85 -12.92
CA VAL A 252 -14.98 2.54 -11.90
C VAL A 252 -15.68 2.37 -10.56
N SER A 253 -14.96 1.78 -9.60
CA SER A 253 -15.37 1.70 -8.21
C SER A 253 -14.59 2.71 -7.40
N ARG A 254 -15.29 3.53 -6.61
CA ARG A 254 -14.60 4.40 -5.65
C ARG A 254 -13.91 3.55 -4.61
N ALA A 255 -12.64 3.86 -4.34
CA ALA A 255 -11.83 3.06 -3.42
C ALA A 255 -12.33 3.13 -1.97
N PHE A 256 -13.15 4.14 -1.64
CA PHE A 256 -13.78 4.33 -0.33
C PHE A 256 -15.16 4.99 -0.48
N SER A 257 -16.21 4.18 -0.67
CA SER A 257 -17.56 4.59 -0.24
C SER A 257 -17.76 4.03 1.16
N ASN A 258 -17.74 4.90 2.17
CA ASN A 258 -18.46 4.59 3.40
C ASN A 258 -19.95 4.53 3.11
#